data_AF-A0A4R6LIU0-F1
#
_entry.id   AF-A0A4R6LIU0-F1
#
_cell.length_a   1.000
_cell.length_b   1.000
_cell.length_c   1.000
_cell.angle_alpha   90.00
_cell.angle_beta   90.00
_cell.angle_gamma   90.00
#
_symmetry.space_group_name_H-M   'P 1'
#
loop_
_entity.id
_entity.type
_entity.pdbx_description
1 polymer ?
#
loop_
_entity_poly.entity_id
_entity_poly.type
_entity_poly.pdbx_seq_one_letter_code
_entity_poly.pdbx_strand_id
1 'polypeptide(L)'
;MRIFLIAILLMFISVCSNAQSFNHSKMGPRTNNLFPMQDERPPQLVQLPTMKPISVSRLQKAQTKLTREEQKLIKLARKAWDYEDDLKKEQEQLKNIENAPESSNDPDHQKKIEKLKQQIVKSQEKVSKAKAEVESETIKVESLEKAIETAKFTRQGS
;
A
#
# COMPACT_ATOMS: atom_id res chain seq x y z
N MET A 1 -9.16 7.97 -18.72
CA MET A 1 -8.36 7.77 -17.49
C MET A 1 -9.03 6.80 -16.51
N ARG A 2 -10.29 7.01 -16.08
CA ARG A 2 -10.97 6.13 -15.09
C ARG A 2 -11.19 4.68 -15.56
N ILE A 3 -11.46 4.46 -16.85
CA ILE A 3 -11.66 3.11 -17.43
C ILE A 3 -10.35 2.30 -17.44
N PHE A 4 -9.21 2.96 -17.65
CA PHE A 4 -7.90 2.31 -17.66
C PHE A 4 -7.50 1.79 -16.26
N LEU A 5 -7.84 2.53 -15.20
CA LEU A 5 -7.60 2.09 -13.82
C LEU A 5 -8.42 0.85 -13.43
N ILE A 6 -9.66 0.76 -13.90
CA ILE A 6 -10.53 -0.39 -13.66
C ILE A 6 -10.04 -1.63 -14.44
N ALA A 7 -9.56 -1.42 -15.67
CA ALA A 7 -9.02 -2.50 -16.51
C ALA A 7 -7.71 -3.09 -15.93
N ILE A 8 -6.83 -2.26 -15.37
CA ILE A 8 -5.59 -2.72 -14.72
C ILE A 8 -5.92 -3.52 -13.46
N LEU A 9 -6.91 -3.10 -12.67
CA LEU A 9 -7.32 -3.80 -11.45
C LEU A 9 -7.85 -5.22 -11.70
N LEU A 10 -8.58 -5.43 -12.80
CA LEU A 10 -9.13 -6.74 -13.16
C LEU A 10 -8.06 -7.73 -13.67
N MET A 11 -6.95 -7.24 -14.21
CA MET A 11 -5.89 -8.09 -14.77
C MET A 11 -5.06 -8.80 -13.67
N PHE A 12 -4.96 -8.22 -12.47
CA PHE A 12 -4.17 -8.76 -11.36
C PHE A 12 -4.84 -9.92 -10.61
N ILE A 13 -6.15 -10.14 -10.79
CA ILE A 13 -6.89 -11.18 -10.05
C ILE A 13 -6.54 -12.60 -10.55
N SER A 14 -6.05 -12.75 -11.79
CA SER A 14 -5.79 -14.08 -12.40
C SER A 14 -4.43 -14.71 -12.07
N VAL A 15 -3.51 -14.05 -11.37
CA VAL A 15 -2.10 -14.52 -11.27
C VAL A 15 -1.77 -15.23 -9.94
N CYS A 16 -2.71 -15.39 -9.01
CA CYS A 16 -2.42 -15.97 -7.69
C CYS A 16 -2.58 -17.51 -7.58
N SER A 17 -2.72 -18.24 -8.68
CA SER A 17 -2.90 -19.70 -8.65
C SER A 17 -1.72 -20.40 -9.31
N ASN A 18 -0.56 -20.50 -8.63
CA ASN A 18 0.46 -21.55 -8.79
C ASN A 18 1.70 -21.25 -7.93
N ALA A 19 1.65 -21.58 -6.65
CA ALA A 19 2.84 -21.73 -5.82
C ALA A 19 2.76 -23.09 -5.11
N GLN A 20 2.96 -24.18 -5.87
CA GLN A 20 3.04 -25.53 -5.32
C GLN A 20 4.44 -26.14 -5.53
N SER A 21 4.97 -26.59 -4.39
CA SER A 21 5.98 -27.63 -4.16
C SER A 21 7.39 -27.43 -4.71
N PHE A 22 8.26 -26.84 -3.89
CA PHE A 22 9.68 -27.17 -3.89
C PHE A 22 9.90 -28.32 -2.90
N ASN A 23 9.97 -29.56 -3.41
CA ASN A 23 10.19 -30.75 -2.62
C ASN A 23 11.66 -31.18 -2.79
N HIS A 24 12.55 -30.79 -1.88
CA HIS A 24 13.90 -31.33 -1.81
C HIS A 24 13.83 -32.74 -1.20
N SER A 25 13.52 -33.74 -2.02
CA SER A 25 13.69 -35.13 -1.65
C SER A 25 15.18 -35.43 -1.51
N LYS A 26 15.53 -35.89 -0.32
CA LYS A 26 16.83 -36.36 0.11
C LYS A 26 17.33 -37.47 -0.84
N MET A 27 18.35 -37.20 -1.65
CA MET A 27 19.20 -38.25 -2.20
C MET A 27 20.28 -38.56 -1.15
N GLY A 28 20.20 -39.76 -0.58
CA GLY A 28 21.02 -40.20 0.54
C GLY A 28 22.47 -40.57 0.16
N PRO A 29 23.35 -40.77 1.16
CA PRO A 29 24.68 -41.28 0.91
C PRO A 29 24.65 -42.81 0.94
N ARG A 30 24.91 -43.46 -0.21
CA ARG A 30 25.31 -44.87 -0.21
C ARG A 30 25.97 -45.25 -1.52
N THR A 31 27.29 -45.36 -1.52
CA THR A 31 28.04 -46.44 -2.19
C THR A 31 29.45 -46.54 -1.59
N ASN A 32 29.69 -47.65 -0.89
CA ASN A 32 31.03 -48.21 -0.69
C ASN A 32 31.61 -48.51 -2.07
N ASN A 33 32.74 -47.92 -2.44
CA ASN A 33 33.58 -48.43 -3.52
C ASN A 33 35.05 -48.38 -3.08
N LEU A 34 35.62 -49.57 -2.93
CA LEU A 34 37.04 -49.85 -2.72
C LEU A 34 37.80 -49.66 -4.04
N PHE A 35 38.44 -48.53 -4.30
CA PHE A 35 39.56 -48.40 -5.25
C PHE A 35 40.43 -47.18 -4.88
N PRO A 36 41.78 -47.28 -4.88
CA PRO A 36 42.65 -46.14 -4.62
C PRO A 36 42.80 -45.32 -5.90
N MET A 37 41.98 -44.27 -6.05
CA MET A 37 42.18 -43.27 -7.10
C MET A 37 43.29 -42.30 -6.69
N GLN A 38 44.25 -42.13 -7.60
CA GLN A 38 45.34 -41.16 -7.52
C GLN A 38 44.79 -39.75 -7.24
N ASP A 39 45.47 -39.05 -6.34
CA ASP A 39 45.26 -37.65 -5.97
C ASP A 39 45.46 -36.71 -7.17
N GLU A 40 44.47 -36.60 -8.06
CA GLU A 40 44.30 -35.41 -8.89
C GLU A 40 43.41 -34.44 -8.12
N ARG A 41 44.02 -33.61 -7.26
CA ARG A 41 43.31 -32.47 -6.68
C ARG A 41 42.94 -31.52 -7.83
N PRO A 42 41.65 -31.23 -8.06
CA PRO A 42 41.28 -30.20 -9.03
C PRO A 42 41.88 -28.87 -8.57
N PRO A 43 42.38 -28.02 -9.48
CA PRO A 43 42.93 -26.71 -9.10
C PRO A 43 41.85 -25.94 -8.34
N GLN A 44 42.17 -25.54 -7.11
CA GLN A 44 41.29 -24.67 -6.32
C GLN A 44 41.11 -23.36 -7.09
N LEU A 45 39.95 -23.21 -7.74
CA LEU A 45 39.50 -21.93 -8.25
C LEU A 45 39.56 -20.94 -7.10
N VAL A 46 40.40 -19.90 -7.24
CA VAL A 46 40.48 -18.79 -6.30
C VAL A 46 39.06 -18.26 -6.13
N GLN A 47 38.47 -18.47 -4.96
CA GLN A 47 37.15 -17.95 -4.65
C GLN A 47 37.27 -16.42 -4.62
N LEU A 48 36.91 -15.78 -5.74
CA LEU A 48 36.72 -14.35 -5.77
C LEU A 48 35.76 -14.01 -4.63
N PRO A 49 36.09 -13.02 -3.77
CA PRO A 49 35.17 -12.62 -2.71
C PRO A 49 33.85 -12.31 -3.38
N THR A 50 32.82 -13.08 -3.04
CA THR A 50 31.47 -12.89 -3.55
C THR A 50 31.01 -11.52 -3.06
N MET A 51 31.25 -10.48 -3.87
CA MET A 51 30.63 -9.17 -3.65
C MET A 51 29.14 -9.42 -3.78
N LYS A 52 28.46 -9.57 -2.63
CA LYS A 52 27.01 -9.53 -2.59
C LYS A 52 26.59 -8.26 -3.32
N PRO A 53 25.72 -8.33 -4.33
CA PRO A 53 25.32 -7.14 -5.07
C PRO A 53 24.61 -6.19 -4.10
N ILE A 54 25.31 -5.14 -3.69
CA ILE A 54 24.84 -4.12 -2.73
C ILE A 54 23.50 -3.51 -3.22
N SER A 55 23.30 -3.47 -4.54
CA SER A 55 22.10 -2.96 -5.22
C SER A 55 20.82 -3.73 -4.86
N VAL A 56 20.86 -5.06 -4.75
CA VAL A 56 19.66 -5.87 -4.46
C VAL A 56 19.11 -5.54 -3.08
N SER A 57 19.99 -5.33 -2.10
CA SER A 57 19.59 -4.98 -0.73
C SER A 57 18.94 -3.60 -0.63
N ARG A 58 19.41 -2.62 -1.43
CA ARG A 58 18.87 -1.25 -1.43
C ARG A 58 17.49 -1.20 -2.10
N LEU A 59 17.34 -1.90 -3.21
CA LEU A 59 16.08 -1.96 -3.95
C LEU A 59 14.99 -2.67 -3.12
N GLN A 60 15.34 -3.77 -2.45
CA GLN A 60 14.42 -4.48 -1.55
C GLN A 60 13.98 -3.62 -0.36
N LYS A 61 14.89 -2.84 0.23
CA LYS A 61 14.56 -1.89 1.30
C LYS A 61 13.63 -0.78 0.80
N ALA A 62 13.89 -0.23 -0.38
CA ALA A 62 13.05 0.78 -1.00
C ALA A 62 11.64 0.24 -1.30
N GLN A 63 11.54 -0.97 -1.85
CA GLN A 63 10.26 -1.65 -2.10
C GLN A 63 9.48 -1.87 -0.80
N THR A 64 10.15 -2.31 0.26
CA THR A 64 9.51 -2.50 1.57
C THR A 64 9.00 -1.18 2.14
N LYS A 65 9.74 -0.08 1.95
CA LYS A 65 9.30 1.26 2.35
C LYS A 65 8.08 1.71 1.55
N LEU A 66 8.09 1.51 0.23
CA LEU A 66 6.96 1.83 -0.64
C LEU A 66 5.69 1.12 -0.17
N THR A 67 5.74 -0.20 0.05
CA THR A 67 4.58 -0.96 0.53
C THR A 67 4.02 -0.47 1.86
N ARG A 68 4.88 0.01 2.77
CA ARG A 68 4.43 0.59 4.04
C ARG A 68 3.68 1.89 3.85
N GLU A 69 4.18 2.78 2.98
CA GLU A 69 3.51 4.06 2.71
C GLU A 69 2.22 3.85 1.90
N GLU A 70 2.18 2.89 0.98
CA GLU A 70 0.93 2.49 0.29
C GLU A 70 -0.13 1.98 1.28
N GLN A 71 0.25 1.10 2.22
CA GLN A 71 -0.67 0.64 3.27
C GLN A 71 -1.16 1.78 4.16
N LYS A 72 -0.30 2.74 4.45
CA LYS A 72 -0.65 3.94 5.21
C LYS A 72 -1.62 4.83 4.43
N LEU A 73 -1.37 5.05 3.14
CA LEU A 73 -2.25 5.78 2.23
C LEU A 73 -3.64 5.14 2.19
N ILE A 74 -3.72 3.81 2.07
CA ILE A 74 -5.01 3.07 2.11
C ILE A 74 -5.75 3.32 3.42
N LYS A 75 -5.05 3.30 4.57
CA LYS A 75 -5.68 3.58 5.88
C LYS A 75 -6.19 5.01 5.97
N LEU A 76 -5.42 5.99 5.49
CA LEU A 76 -5.82 7.40 5.46
C LEU A 76 -7.03 7.62 4.54
N ALA A 77 -7.03 6.99 3.36
CA ALA A 77 -8.13 7.07 2.41
C ALA A 77 -9.43 6.49 2.99
N ARG A 78 -9.36 5.35 3.69
CA ARG A 78 -10.52 4.78 4.40
C ARG A 78 -11.06 5.74 5.46
N LYS A 79 -10.17 6.29 6.28
CA LYS A 79 -10.54 7.27 7.32
C LYS A 79 -11.19 8.53 6.72
N ALA A 80 -10.68 9.02 5.60
CA ALA A 80 -11.27 10.15 4.89
C ALA A 80 -12.69 9.81 4.39
N TRP A 81 -12.89 8.59 3.89
CA TRP A 81 -14.18 8.10 3.43
C TRP A 81 -15.19 7.97 4.58
N ASP A 82 -14.76 7.44 5.73
CA ASP A 82 -15.61 7.36 6.94
C ASP A 82 -16.09 8.76 7.37
N TYR A 83 -15.21 9.77 7.34
CA TYR A 83 -15.59 11.15 7.65
C TYR A 83 -16.55 11.76 6.63
N GLU A 84 -16.44 11.41 5.35
CA GLU A 84 -17.41 11.85 4.33
C GLU A 84 -18.78 11.22 4.54
N ASP A 85 -18.83 9.93 4.92
CA ASP A 85 -20.08 9.24 5.21
C ASP A 85 -20.77 9.83 6.45
N ASP A 86 -20.01 10.12 7.51
CA ASP A 86 -20.54 10.77 8.70
C ASP A 86 -21.06 12.18 8.40
N LEU A 87 -20.32 12.98 7.63
CA LEU A 87 -20.77 14.31 7.18
C LEU A 87 -22.08 14.21 6.38
N LYS A 88 -22.22 13.19 5.53
CA LYS A 88 -23.44 12.97 4.75
C LYS A 88 -24.63 12.65 5.65
N LYS A 89 -24.44 11.82 6.69
CA LYS A 89 -25.48 11.53 7.69
C LYS A 89 -25.91 12.80 8.44
N GLU A 90 -24.96 13.64 8.86
CA GLU A 90 -25.26 14.91 9.54
C GLU A 90 -26.07 15.86 8.63
N GLN A 91 -25.71 15.94 7.35
CA GLN A 91 -26.45 16.73 6.35
C GLN A 91 -27.87 16.18 6.11
N GLU A 92 -28.02 14.86 6.07
CA GLU A 92 -29.33 14.23 5.92
C GLU A 92 -30.21 14.45 7.16
N GLN A 93 -29.64 14.37 8.36
CA GLN A 93 -30.34 14.72 9.60
C GLN A 93 -30.81 16.17 9.60
N LEU A 94 -29.96 17.11 9.19
CA LEU A 94 -30.34 18.52 9.06
C LEU A 94 -31.51 18.67 8.08
N LYS A 95 -31.43 18.04 6.91
CA LYS A 95 -32.49 18.08 5.91
C LYS A 95 -33.82 17.50 6.44
N ASN A 96 -33.77 16.41 7.19
CA ASN A 96 -34.97 15.80 7.77
C ASN A 96 -35.64 16.72 8.79
N ILE A 97 -34.85 17.42 9.60
CA ILE A 97 -35.32 18.38 10.60
C ILE A 97 -35.86 19.65 9.93
N GLU A 98 -35.21 20.16 8.88
CA GLU A 98 -35.68 21.34 8.14
C GLU A 98 -37.00 21.07 7.38
N ASN A 99 -37.26 19.82 6.97
CA ASN A 99 -38.51 19.44 6.28
C ASN A 99 -39.64 18.98 7.23
N ALA A 100 -39.41 18.97 8.55
CA ALA A 100 -40.42 18.52 9.49
C ALA A 100 -41.59 19.53 9.58
N PRO A 101 -42.86 19.08 9.52
CA PRO A 101 -44.03 19.97 9.47
C PRO A 101 -44.28 20.77 10.76
N GLU A 102 -43.60 20.44 11.87
CA GLU A 102 -43.77 21.09 13.18
C GLU A 102 -42.88 22.35 13.39
N SER A 103 -42.06 22.75 12.41
CA SER A 103 -40.75 23.35 12.72
C SER A 103 -40.54 24.86 12.52
N SER A 104 -41.53 25.65 12.10
CA SER A 104 -41.21 27.02 11.64
C SER A 104 -40.85 28.02 12.76
N ASN A 105 -41.44 27.89 13.96
CA ASN A 105 -41.33 28.93 15.01
C ASN A 105 -41.01 28.42 16.43
N ASP A 106 -40.68 27.14 16.63
CA ASP A 106 -40.26 26.65 17.95
C ASP A 106 -38.78 27.01 18.22
N PRO A 107 -38.46 27.80 19.27
CA PRO A 107 -37.08 28.14 19.61
C PRO A 107 -36.19 26.93 19.92
N ASP A 108 -36.75 25.82 20.43
CA ASP A 108 -35.96 24.62 20.68
C ASP A 108 -35.62 23.87 19.38
N HIS A 109 -36.51 23.95 18.39
CA HIS A 109 -36.26 23.46 17.04
C HIS A 109 -35.13 24.24 16.34
N GLN A 110 -35.16 25.57 16.42
CA GLN A 110 -34.11 26.44 15.84
C GLN A 110 -32.74 26.17 16.48
N LYS A 111 -32.67 26.00 17.80
CA LYS A 111 -31.43 25.63 18.50
C LYS A 111 -30.85 24.30 18.03
N LYS A 112 -31.69 23.31 17.73
CA LYS A 112 -31.24 22.00 17.19
C LYS A 112 -30.62 22.16 15.80
N ILE A 113 -31.25 22.95 14.93
CA ILE A 113 -30.74 23.27 13.59
C ILE A 113 -29.37 23.95 13.68
N GLU A 114 -29.21 24.96 14.54
CA GLU A 114 -27.94 25.66 14.71
C GLU A 114 -26.82 24.73 15.21
N LYS A 115 -27.12 23.88 16.20
CA LYS A 115 -26.17 22.88 16.70
C LYS A 115 -25.71 21.93 15.60
N LEU A 116 -26.63 21.42 14.79
CA LEU A 116 -26.31 20.55 13.66
C LEU A 116 -25.47 21.27 12.60
N LYS A 117 -25.80 22.53 12.28
CA LYS A 117 -24.98 23.34 11.35
C LYS A 117 -23.54 23.52 11.87
N GLN A 118 -23.36 23.76 13.16
CA GLN A 118 -22.03 23.83 13.77
C GLN A 118 -21.28 22.48 13.73
N GLN A 119 -21.97 21.36 13.93
CA GLN A 119 -21.39 20.03 13.79
C GLN A 119 -20.93 19.75 12.37
N ILE A 120 -21.78 20.05 11.38
CA ILE A 120 -21.47 19.91 9.95
C ILE A 120 -20.21 20.70 9.58
N VAL A 121 -20.06 21.94 10.05
CA VAL A 121 -18.85 22.75 9.79
C VAL A 121 -17.60 22.05 10.35
N LYS A 122 -17.67 21.54 11.59
CA LYS A 122 -16.55 20.81 12.21
C LYS A 122 -16.23 19.51 11.45
N SER A 123 -17.25 18.81 10.96
CA SER A 123 -17.09 17.57 10.18
C SER A 123 -16.51 17.86 8.80
N GLN A 124 -16.89 18.96 8.13
CA GLN A 124 -16.29 19.43 6.89
C GLN A 124 -14.80 19.77 7.06
N GLU A 125 -14.42 20.39 8.17
CA GLU A 125 -13.02 20.67 8.48
C GLU A 125 -12.22 19.36 8.62
N LYS A 126 -12.77 18.35 9.32
CA LYS A 126 -12.14 17.02 9.44
C LYS A 126 -11.96 16.33 8.09
N VAL A 127 -12.98 16.34 7.23
CA VAL A 127 -12.90 15.80 5.87
C VAL A 127 -11.81 16.51 5.07
N SER A 128 -11.78 17.84 5.11
CA SER A 128 -10.79 18.64 4.38
C SER A 128 -9.36 18.32 4.83
N LYS A 129 -9.14 18.22 6.15
CA LYS A 129 -7.85 17.82 6.71
C LYS A 129 -7.45 16.40 6.29
N ALA A 130 -8.38 15.45 6.37
CA ALA A 130 -8.11 14.07 5.97
C ALA A 130 -7.76 13.95 4.47
N LYS A 131 -8.43 14.72 3.61
CA LYS A 131 -8.10 14.79 2.17
C LYS A 131 -6.70 15.35 1.92
N ALA A 132 -6.33 16.43 2.61
CA ALA A 132 -4.99 17.01 2.51
C ALA A 132 -3.91 16.00 2.97
N GLU A 133 -4.17 15.24 4.04
CA GLU A 133 -3.27 14.17 4.49
C GLU A 133 -3.12 13.07 3.41
N VAL A 134 -4.23 12.61 2.82
CA VAL A 134 -4.23 11.63 1.72
C VAL A 134 -3.44 12.13 0.51
N GLU A 135 -3.65 13.38 0.09
CA GLU A 135 -2.91 13.99 -1.01
C GLU A 135 -1.40 14.06 -0.73
N SER A 136 -1.03 14.53 0.46
CA SER A 136 0.37 14.62 0.87
C SER A 136 1.07 13.25 0.88
N GLU A 137 0.36 12.19 1.29
CA GLU A 137 0.88 10.84 1.33
C GLU A 137 0.93 10.21 -0.07
N THR A 138 -0.02 10.55 -0.95
CA THR A 138 -0.04 10.14 -2.35
C THR A 138 1.21 10.65 -3.07
N ILE A 139 1.54 11.94 -2.90
CA ILE A 139 2.76 12.53 -3.47
C ILE A 139 4.02 11.80 -2.99
N LYS A 140 4.07 11.38 -1.72
CA LYS A 140 5.21 10.60 -1.20
C LYS A 140 5.32 9.23 -1.85
N VAL A 141 4.22 8.51 -1.98
CA VAL A 141 4.17 7.20 -2.65
C VAL A 141 4.66 7.34 -4.10
N GLU A 142 4.11 8.28 -4.86
CA GLU A 142 4.53 8.54 -6.24
C GLU A 142 6.03 8.88 -6.35
N SER A 143 6.55 9.66 -5.40
CA SER A 143 7.98 10.00 -5.37
C SER A 143 8.87 8.78 -5.12
N LEU A 144 8.42 7.85 -4.25
CA LEU A 144 9.13 6.61 -3.94
C LEU A 144 9.08 5.64 -5.11
N GLU A 145 7.95 5.53 -5.81
CA GLU A 145 7.81 4.72 -7.02
C GLU A 145 8.78 5.18 -8.10
N LYS A 146 8.81 6.49 -8.40
CA LYS A 146 9.76 7.09 -9.35
C LYS A 146 11.21 6.85 -8.93
N ALA A 147 11.54 6.98 -7.65
CA ALA A 147 12.89 6.72 -7.14
C ALA A 147 13.30 5.25 -7.30
N ILE A 148 12.38 4.30 -7.10
CA ILE A 148 12.63 2.87 -7.31
C ILE A 148 12.80 2.56 -8.79
N GLU A 149 11.96 3.15 -9.65
CA GLU A 149 12.03 2.96 -11.09
C GLU A 149 13.35 3.48 -11.66
N THR A 150 13.75 4.69 -11.31
CA THR A 150 15.05 5.26 -11.71
C THR A 150 16.24 4.44 -11.18
N ALA A 151 16.16 3.91 -9.96
CA ALA A 151 17.18 3.03 -9.39
C ALA A 151 17.30 1.66 -10.10
N LYS A 152 16.25 1.19 -10.77
CA LYS A 152 16.31 -0.04 -11.60
C LYS A 152 17.14 0.17 -12.87
N PHE A 153 17.06 1.36 -13.47
CA PHE A 153 17.71 1.67 -14.75
C PHE A 153 19.11 2.28 -14.60
N THR A 154 19.44 2.84 -13.43
CA THR A 154 20.81 3.26 -13.12
C THR A 154 21.65 2.04 -12.71
N ARG A 155 22.15 1.31 -13.71
CA ARG A 155 23.31 0.42 -13.53
C ARG A 155 24.45 1.32 -13.03
N GLN A 156 24.97 1.10 -11.81
CA GLN A 156 26.18 1.80 -11.38
C GLN A 156 27.27 1.58 -12.44
N GLY A 157 27.64 2.66 -13.12
CA GLY A 157 28.47 2.67 -14.32
C GLY A 157 28.90 4.10 -14.64
N SER A 158 29.56 4.74 -13.68
CA SER A 158 30.61 5.74 -13.88
C SER A 158 31.68 5.49 -12.83
#